data_AF-A0A7X8G429-F1
#
_entry.id   AF-A0A7X8G429-F1
#
_cell.length_a   1.000
_cell.length_b   1.000
_cell.length_c   1.000
_cell.angle_alpha   90.00
_cell.angle_beta   90.00
_cell.angle_gamma   90.00
#
_symmetry.space_group_name_H-M   'P 1'
#
loop_
_entity.id
_entity.type
_entity.pdbx_description
1 polymer ?
#
loop_
_entity_poly.entity_id
_entity_poly.type
_entity_poly.pdbx_seq_one_letter_code
_entity_poly.pdbx_strand_id
1 'polypeptide(L)'
;DGDLTVIAPKATVNNYASVTGNIIIRDVASTTWNEYADGNILFVEDENGLVLHVVGNIRGITVSESADGNITIAFSRDVNTDAIEFIAINRPVTLITHKLIKATIKEGTTIIVKSSIDGKEVEFTGTGEEAEILDGYPIVPVTINYLDEKTKEVIASVIEYSIDNGENWIAGPGSELDLIPGKDVIFRIAEMPSRELPTLIVPRRPEGISFSYADSVSDYLMGLPAGATNIEARILAGERVYQDWTDIRVDSDGMASLIHNGGDLIQVRTKAVTGSAFAGDIVQHYSKKSISELDIGDLVVDNSWQWEHKTGSGYSGAGEIKPITWIVAAKEHYGMDSGVTLLSKDLIGQFTFDNRTDVHHNGVNLWGPSNHIRPWLNSVGIYEENGFYNAFSIEFMNSVLMTDVPNEGYWEGKYTTQDKVFIPSITELGAPEVALEYYDEELDETFEIGTTYVIGTVYPYFENASNSDRIAKLGASNFSYWTRSPEDWLKDIVHCILNDGSRGIYWDENLQAKDNNGVRPAVNIAPDTLVSGIPNENGAYEIFYE
;
A
#
# COMPACT_ATOMS: atom_id res chain seq x y z
N ASP A 1 -0.18 70.33 -1.93
CA ASP A 1 -1.18 69.99 -0.90
C ASP A 1 -2.51 69.67 -1.52
N GLY A 2 -3.18 68.61 -1.03
CA GLY A 2 -4.46 68.11 -1.53
C GLY A 2 -4.34 66.79 -2.30
N ASP A 3 -5.47 66.33 -2.86
CA ASP A 3 -5.56 65.12 -3.68
C ASP A 3 -5.23 65.41 -5.16
N LEU A 4 -4.74 64.40 -5.88
CA LEU A 4 -4.48 64.43 -7.31
C LEU A 4 -5.30 63.34 -8.00
N THR A 5 -6.11 63.68 -8.99
CA THR A 5 -6.78 62.69 -9.85
C THR A 5 -6.20 62.74 -11.25
N VAL A 6 -5.83 61.58 -11.79
CA VAL A 6 -5.28 61.45 -13.15
C VAL A 6 -6.22 60.63 -14.04
N ILE A 7 -6.59 61.24 -15.17
CA ILE A 7 -7.38 60.63 -16.26
C ILE A 7 -6.63 60.96 -17.56
N ALA A 8 -5.89 59.99 -18.07
CA ALA A 8 -5.03 60.10 -19.23
C ALA A 8 -4.98 58.78 -20.03
N PRO A 9 -6.11 58.30 -20.60
CA PRO A 9 -6.29 56.95 -21.21
C PRO A 9 -5.29 56.52 -22.28
N LYS A 10 -4.46 57.44 -22.78
CA LYS A 10 -3.51 57.21 -23.89
C LYS A 10 -2.11 57.67 -23.56
N ALA A 11 -1.83 58.02 -22.30
CA ALA A 11 -0.54 58.54 -21.87
C ALA A 11 0.12 57.58 -20.88
N THR A 12 1.43 57.46 -21.02
CA THR A 12 2.32 56.99 -19.97
C THR A 12 2.54 58.08 -18.94
N VAL A 13 2.40 57.74 -17.66
CA VAL A 13 2.55 58.67 -16.56
C VAL A 13 3.82 58.32 -15.78
N ASN A 14 4.79 59.23 -15.78
CA ASN A 14 5.96 59.18 -14.91
C ASN A 14 5.78 60.19 -13.80
N ASN A 15 5.38 59.73 -12.61
CA ASN A 15 5.09 60.59 -11.49
C ASN A 15 6.33 60.84 -10.62
N TYR A 16 6.75 62.10 -10.55
CA TYR A 16 7.78 62.59 -9.63
C TYR A 16 7.21 63.57 -8.59
N ALA A 17 5.88 63.77 -8.58
CA ALA A 17 5.24 64.71 -7.68
C ALA A 17 4.96 64.06 -6.32
N SER A 18 5.39 64.70 -5.24
CA SER A 18 4.95 64.36 -3.88
C SER A 18 3.61 65.03 -3.59
N VAL A 19 2.62 64.23 -3.23
CA VAL A 19 1.24 64.65 -2.95
C VAL A 19 0.93 64.32 -1.49
N THR A 20 0.45 65.31 -0.73
CA THR A 20 0.14 65.11 0.70
C THR A 20 -1.21 64.43 0.94
N GLY A 21 -2.13 64.51 -0.03
CA GLY A 21 -3.37 63.72 -0.10
C GLY A 21 -3.21 62.43 -0.90
N ASN A 22 -4.30 61.94 -1.46
CA ASN A 22 -4.32 60.71 -2.27
C ASN A 22 -4.06 61.00 -3.75
N ILE A 23 -3.37 60.08 -4.43
CA ILE A 23 -3.27 60.05 -5.90
C ILE A 23 -4.25 59.02 -6.42
N ILE A 24 -5.30 59.48 -7.09
CA ILE A 24 -6.35 58.66 -7.71
C ILE A 24 -5.99 58.43 -9.18
N ILE A 25 -5.67 57.19 -9.53
CA ILE A 25 -5.36 56.73 -10.88
C ILE A 25 -6.63 56.14 -11.47
N ARG A 26 -7.37 56.93 -12.26
CA ARG A 26 -8.71 56.54 -12.74
C ARG A 26 -8.72 55.95 -14.14
N ASP A 27 -7.83 56.38 -15.02
CA ASP A 27 -7.73 55.84 -16.38
C ASP A 27 -6.39 56.27 -16.97
N VAL A 28 -5.49 55.35 -17.29
CA VAL A 28 -4.23 55.62 -17.99
C VAL A 28 -4.04 54.66 -19.17
N ALA A 29 -3.04 54.88 -20.02
CA ALA A 29 -2.76 53.88 -21.04
C ALA A 29 -2.42 52.54 -20.38
N SER A 30 -2.95 51.46 -20.96
CA SER A 30 -2.62 50.09 -20.55
C SER A 30 -1.11 49.95 -20.43
N THR A 31 -0.64 49.52 -19.26
CA THR A 31 0.78 49.25 -18.91
C THR A 31 1.71 50.43 -18.56
N THR A 32 1.22 51.56 -18.00
CA THR A 32 2.05 52.79 -18.07
C THR A 32 2.15 53.75 -16.88
N TRP A 33 1.84 53.34 -15.64
CA TRP A 33 2.13 54.20 -14.47
C TRP A 33 3.47 53.87 -13.84
N ASN A 34 4.37 54.85 -13.76
CA ASN A 34 5.64 54.74 -13.04
C ASN A 34 5.65 55.72 -11.87
N GLU A 35 5.67 55.19 -10.64
CA GLU A 35 5.70 55.97 -9.42
C GLU A 35 7.15 56.13 -8.92
N TYR A 36 7.71 57.33 -9.04
CA TYR A 36 9.07 57.64 -8.57
C TYR A 36 9.10 58.45 -7.27
N ALA A 37 7.99 59.05 -6.86
CA ALA A 37 7.94 59.91 -5.68
C ALA A 37 7.73 59.09 -4.39
N ASP A 38 8.48 59.46 -3.36
CA ASP A 38 8.37 58.87 -2.02
C ASP A 38 7.16 59.45 -1.26
N GLY A 39 6.59 58.66 -0.35
CA GLY A 39 5.57 59.08 0.62
C GLY A 39 4.14 59.18 0.08
N ASN A 40 3.91 58.91 -1.21
CA ASN A 40 2.59 59.00 -1.82
C ASN A 40 1.66 57.85 -1.39
N ILE A 41 0.35 58.14 -1.31
CA ILE A 41 -0.71 57.13 -1.25
C ILE A 41 -1.37 57.04 -2.62
N LEU A 42 -1.41 55.83 -3.19
CA LEU A 42 -2.01 55.55 -4.49
C LEU A 42 -3.37 54.89 -4.33
N PHE A 43 -4.35 55.32 -5.12
CA PHE A 43 -5.69 54.76 -5.19
C PHE A 43 -6.01 54.42 -6.65
N VAL A 44 -6.04 53.14 -6.98
CA VAL A 44 -6.24 52.63 -8.33
C VAL A 44 -7.73 52.38 -8.57
N GLU A 45 -8.32 53.11 -9.52
CA GLU A 45 -9.71 52.97 -9.98
C GLU A 45 -9.80 52.60 -11.48
N ASP A 46 -8.66 52.37 -12.14
CA ASP A 46 -8.61 52.08 -13.59
C ASP A 46 -9.46 50.87 -13.98
N GLU A 47 -10.34 51.06 -14.95
CA GLU A 47 -11.28 50.03 -15.44
C GLU A 47 -10.76 49.29 -16.69
N ASN A 48 -9.70 49.80 -17.33
CA ASN A 48 -9.16 49.28 -18.60
C ASN A 48 -7.92 48.38 -18.39
N GLY A 49 -7.32 48.43 -17.20
CA GLY A 49 -6.10 47.72 -16.84
C GLY A 49 -4.87 48.63 -16.91
N LEU A 50 -3.94 48.45 -15.98
CA LEU A 50 -2.71 49.22 -15.88
C LEU A 50 -1.55 48.37 -15.36
N VAL A 51 -0.32 48.78 -15.66
CA VAL A 51 0.88 48.28 -14.96
C VAL A 51 1.42 49.45 -14.16
N LEU A 52 1.42 49.29 -12.83
CA LEU A 52 1.92 50.23 -11.84
C LEU A 52 3.31 49.77 -11.43
N HIS A 53 4.32 50.45 -11.93
CA HIS A 53 5.70 50.28 -11.50
C HIS A 53 5.96 51.18 -10.29
N VAL A 54 6.13 50.57 -9.12
CA VAL A 54 6.50 51.26 -7.89
C VAL A 54 8.02 51.30 -7.80
N VAL A 55 8.59 52.48 -8.01
CA VAL A 55 10.04 52.73 -7.97
C VAL A 55 10.42 53.51 -6.72
N GLY A 56 9.60 54.50 -6.33
CA GLY A 56 9.73 55.25 -5.08
C GLY A 56 9.19 54.50 -3.86
N ASN A 57 9.59 54.96 -2.67
CA ASN A 57 9.13 54.47 -1.37
C ASN A 57 7.75 55.07 -1.03
N ILE A 58 6.70 54.53 -1.64
CA ILE A 58 5.33 54.95 -1.37
C ILE A 58 4.91 54.65 0.08
N ARG A 59 3.86 55.35 0.53
CA ARG A 59 3.25 55.14 1.85
C ARG A 59 2.14 54.09 1.81
N GLY A 60 1.38 53.98 0.72
CA GLY A 60 0.34 52.95 0.61
C GLY A 60 -0.30 52.84 -0.76
N ILE A 61 -0.98 51.71 -1.00
CA ILE A 61 -1.75 51.44 -2.22
C ILE A 61 -3.12 50.91 -1.84
N THR A 62 -4.16 51.40 -2.50
CA THR A 62 -5.47 50.76 -2.55
C THR A 62 -5.87 50.47 -3.99
N VAL A 63 -6.19 49.23 -4.30
CA VAL A 63 -6.93 48.86 -5.52
C VAL A 63 -8.40 48.86 -5.17
N SER A 64 -9.15 49.78 -5.77
CA SER A 64 -10.55 49.98 -5.44
C SER A 64 -11.43 48.83 -5.95
N GLU A 65 -12.68 48.77 -5.47
CA GLU A 65 -13.68 47.85 -6.03
C GLU A 65 -14.12 48.21 -7.45
N SER A 66 -13.91 49.47 -7.87
CA SER A 66 -14.22 49.92 -9.22
C SER A 66 -13.12 49.57 -10.22
N ALA A 67 -11.92 49.21 -9.76
CA ALA A 67 -10.84 48.82 -10.65
C ALA A 67 -11.21 47.55 -11.44
N ASP A 68 -10.85 47.54 -12.72
CA ASP A 68 -11.10 46.44 -13.63
C ASP A 68 -10.02 46.35 -14.72
N GLY A 69 -10.12 45.34 -15.56
CA GLY A 69 -9.07 45.00 -16.50
C GLY A 69 -7.85 44.39 -15.80
N ASN A 70 -6.81 44.10 -16.58
CA ASN A 70 -5.62 43.43 -16.05
C ASN A 70 -4.72 44.45 -15.33
N ILE A 71 -4.91 44.58 -14.01
CA ILE A 71 -4.08 45.42 -13.14
C ILE A 71 -2.84 44.65 -12.70
N THR A 72 -1.66 45.21 -12.92
CA THR A 72 -0.38 44.70 -12.41
C THR A 72 0.27 45.73 -11.50
N ILE A 73 0.76 45.33 -10.33
CA ILE A 73 1.55 46.14 -9.42
C ILE A 73 2.93 45.50 -9.33
N ALA A 74 3.97 46.22 -9.74
CA ALA A 74 5.33 45.74 -9.76
C ALA A 74 6.23 46.62 -8.90
N PHE A 75 6.77 46.04 -7.82
CA PHE A 75 7.71 46.71 -6.95
C PHE A 75 9.13 46.55 -7.46
N SER A 76 9.86 47.67 -7.60
CA SER A 76 11.29 47.64 -7.87
C SER A 76 12.05 47.04 -6.67
N ARG A 77 13.21 46.43 -6.94
CA ARG A 77 14.08 45.84 -5.92
C ARG A 77 14.58 46.82 -4.87
N ASP A 78 14.65 48.11 -5.24
CA ASP A 78 15.17 49.17 -4.37
C ASP A 78 14.10 49.73 -3.43
N VAL A 79 12.82 49.39 -3.62
CA VAL A 79 11.74 49.86 -2.74
C VAL A 79 11.95 49.32 -1.33
N ASN A 80 11.81 50.20 -0.33
CA ASN A 80 11.76 49.85 1.08
C ASN A 80 10.33 49.45 1.46
N THR A 81 10.05 48.15 1.43
CA THR A 81 8.72 47.62 1.70
C THR A 81 8.31 47.75 3.18
N ASP A 82 9.26 47.89 4.10
CA ASP A 82 8.99 48.12 5.53
C ASP A 82 8.38 49.51 5.81
N ALA A 83 8.52 50.45 4.88
CA ALA A 83 7.97 51.80 4.99
C ALA A 83 6.52 51.92 4.46
N ILE A 84 6.00 50.87 3.83
CA ILE A 84 4.64 50.85 3.30
C ILE A 84 3.68 50.60 4.47
N GLU A 85 2.79 51.55 4.73
CA GLU A 85 1.84 51.49 5.82
C GLU A 85 0.69 50.52 5.53
N PHE A 86 0.26 50.40 4.27
CA PHE A 86 -0.78 49.48 3.86
C PHE A 86 -0.77 49.17 2.36
N ILE A 87 -1.21 47.97 2.02
CA ILE A 87 -1.61 47.57 0.66
C ILE A 87 -2.99 46.92 0.77
N ALA A 88 -4.00 47.53 0.17
CA ALA A 88 -5.37 47.02 0.15
C ALA A 88 -5.76 46.61 -1.27
N ILE A 89 -6.13 45.33 -1.46
CA ILE A 89 -6.47 44.77 -2.78
C ILE A 89 -7.92 44.29 -2.74
N ASN A 90 -8.83 45.04 -3.38
CA ASN A 90 -10.25 44.72 -3.40
C ASN A 90 -10.73 44.06 -4.71
N ARG A 91 -9.85 43.95 -5.71
CA ARG A 91 -10.08 43.35 -7.02
C ARG A 91 -8.86 42.53 -7.46
N PRO A 92 -9.03 41.55 -8.37
CA PRO A 92 -7.92 40.73 -8.87
C PRO A 92 -6.79 41.58 -9.45
N VAL A 93 -5.55 41.27 -9.06
CA VAL A 93 -4.33 41.91 -9.60
C VAL A 93 -3.25 40.86 -9.83
N THR A 94 -2.27 41.22 -10.66
CA THR A 94 -0.94 40.58 -10.66
C THR A 94 0.00 41.41 -9.79
N LEU A 95 0.58 40.80 -8.76
CA LEU A 95 1.47 41.44 -7.80
C LEU A 95 2.88 40.88 -7.96
N ILE A 96 3.82 41.74 -8.29
CA ILE A 96 5.22 41.38 -8.53
C ILE A 96 6.07 41.98 -7.42
N THR A 97 6.68 41.11 -6.59
CA THR A 97 7.52 41.52 -5.47
C THR A 97 8.67 40.55 -5.25
N HIS A 98 9.82 41.10 -4.85
CA HIS A 98 10.98 40.35 -4.39
C HIS A 98 11.15 40.38 -2.87
N LYS A 99 10.71 41.46 -2.22
CA LYS A 99 10.81 41.65 -0.77
C LYS A 99 9.51 41.29 -0.08
N LEU A 100 9.59 41.07 1.23
CA LEU A 100 8.42 40.85 2.06
C LEU A 100 7.50 42.08 1.97
N ILE A 101 6.26 41.85 1.58
CA ILE A 101 5.18 42.82 1.65
C ILE A 101 4.03 42.27 2.47
N LYS A 102 3.24 43.18 3.03
CA LYS A 102 2.02 42.90 3.78
C LYS A 102 0.85 43.51 3.03
N ALA A 103 -0.12 42.69 2.67
CA ALA A 103 -1.29 43.13 1.90
C ALA A 103 -2.58 42.55 2.49
N THR A 104 -3.58 43.40 2.67
CA THR A 104 -4.94 42.98 2.96
C THR A 104 -5.67 42.73 1.65
N ILE A 105 -5.95 41.47 1.35
CA ILE A 105 -6.66 41.07 0.13
C ILE A 105 -8.08 40.71 0.53
N LYS A 106 -9.05 41.38 -0.10
CA LYS A 106 -10.47 41.18 0.19
C LYS A 106 -10.85 39.70 0.08
N GLU A 107 -11.64 39.23 1.05
CA GLU A 107 -12.11 37.85 1.11
C GLU A 107 -12.70 37.39 -0.23
N GLY A 108 -12.25 36.23 -0.71
CA GLY A 108 -12.69 35.64 -1.98
C GLY A 108 -12.09 36.27 -3.24
N THR A 109 -11.20 37.25 -3.11
CA THR A 109 -10.47 37.82 -4.26
C THR A 109 -9.21 37.01 -4.54
N THR A 110 -9.12 36.42 -5.74
CA THR A 110 -7.92 35.72 -6.22
C THR A 110 -6.98 36.70 -6.92
N ILE A 111 -5.72 36.71 -6.51
CA ILE A 111 -4.63 37.46 -7.13
C ILE A 111 -3.60 36.49 -7.71
N ILE A 112 -2.76 36.99 -8.61
CA ILE A 112 -1.56 36.29 -9.08
C ILE A 112 -0.36 36.96 -8.43
N VAL A 113 0.51 36.20 -7.77
CA VAL A 113 1.79 36.69 -7.27
C VAL A 113 2.94 36.11 -8.08
N LYS A 114 3.97 36.94 -8.32
CA LYS A 114 5.16 36.58 -9.11
C LYS A 114 6.41 37.21 -8.49
N SER A 115 7.55 36.55 -8.63
CA SER A 115 8.84 37.14 -8.23
C SER A 115 9.30 38.19 -9.23
N SER A 116 9.00 38.01 -10.52
CA SER A 116 9.37 38.93 -11.59
C SER A 116 8.33 38.89 -12.72
N ILE A 117 8.49 39.77 -13.72
CA ILE A 117 7.60 39.83 -14.90
C ILE A 117 7.48 38.46 -15.59
N ASP A 118 8.61 37.77 -15.77
CA ASP A 118 8.69 36.44 -16.37
C ASP A 118 8.67 35.30 -15.34
N GLY A 119 8.42 35.64 -14.07
CA GLY A 119 8.40 34.68 -12.97
C GLY A 119 7.23 33.71 -13.05
N LYS A 120 7.31 32.62 -12.29
CA LYS A 120 6.21 31.67 -12.11
C LYS A 120 5.00 32.40 -11.51
N GLU A 121 3.82 32.08 -12.03
CA GLU A 121 2.55 32.59 -11.51
C GLU A 121 2.06 31.68 -10.39
N VAL A 122 1.71 32.28 -9.26
CA VAL A 122 1.11 31.59 -8.13
C VAL A 122 -0.21 32.28 -7.82
N GLU A 123 -1.31 31.54 -7.86
CA GLU A 123 -2.62 32.06 -7.47
C GLU A 123 -2.74 32.08 -5.95
N PHE A 124 -3.30 33.16 -5.41
CA PHE A 124 -3.56 33.30 -3.99
C PHE A 124 -4.92 33.99 -3.77
N THR A 125 -5.80 33.35 -2.99
CA THR A 125 -7.12 33.89 -2.68
C THR A 125 -7.11 34.51 -1.30
N GLY A 126 -7.48 35.79 -1.21
CA GLY A 126 -7.52 36.52 0.04
C GLY A 126 -8.57 35.98 1.01
N THR A 127 -8.24 36.04 2.30
CA THR A 127 -9.12 35.71 3.43
C THR A 127 -9.76 36.94 4.07
N GLY A 128 -9.39 38.16 3.62
CA GLY A 128 -9.73 39.41 4.29
C GLY A 128 -8.75 39.82 5.40
N GLU A 129 -7.84 38.93 5.81
CA GLU A 129 -6.77 39.25 6.75
C GLU A 129 -5.49 39.75 6.03
N GLU A 130 -4.53 40.27 6.80
CA GLU A 130 -3.22 40.64 6.27
C GLU A 130 -2.44 39.38 5.85
N ALA A 131 -2.11 39.29 4.57
CA ALA A 131 -1.27 38.26 4.01
C ALA A 131 0.16 38.77 3.81
N GLU A 132 1.13 37.93 4.09
CA GLU A 132 2.53 38.17 3.81
C GLU A 132 2.95 37.52 2.50
N ILE A 133 3.68 38.24 1.67
CA ILE A 133 4.14 37.76 0.35
C ILE A 133 5.62 38.09 0.20
N LEU A 134 6.43 37.09 -0.11
CA LEU A 134 7.88 37.21 -0.25
C LEU A 134 8.35 36.49 -1.52
N ASP A 135 9.15 37.18 -2.33
CA ASP A 135 9.67 36.70 -3.61
C ASP A 135 8.61 36.02 -4.49
N GLY A 136 7.42 36.62 -4.57
CA GLY A 136 6.31 36.11 -5.35
C GLY A 136 5.61 34.87 -4.77
N TYR A 137 5.81 34.55 -3.49
CA TYR A 137 5.12 33.46 -2.81
C TYR A 137 4.37 33.97 -1.58
N PRO A 138 3.09 33.57 -1.39
CA PRO A 138 2.37 33.86 -0.16
C PRO A 138 2.94 33.01 0.98
N ILE A 139 3.21 33.63 2.13
CA ILE A 139 3.65 32.93 3.34
C ILE A 139 2.39 32.51 4.09
N VAL A 140 2.04 31.24 3.95
CA VAL A 140 0.89 30.62 4.59
C VAL A 140 1.33 29.49 5.51
N PRO A 141 0.52 29.14 6.53
CA PRO A 141 0.76 27.92 7.31
C PRO A 141 0.82 26.71 6.37
N VAL A 142 1.88 25.91 6.52
CA VAL A 142 2.03 24.68 5.75
C VAL A 142 1.14 23.60 6.35
N THR A 143 0.45 22.85 5.50
CA THR A 143 -0.43 21.75 5.85
C THR A 143 -0.07 20.50 5.06
N ILE A 144 -0.58 19.34 5.50
CA ILE A 144 -0.24 18.03 4.91
C ILE A 144 -1.32 17.61 3.92
N ASN A 145 -0.90 17.22 2.71
CA ASN A 145 -1.65 16.33 1.84
C ASN A 145 -1.34 14.88 2.28
N TYR A 146 -2.22 14.34 3.12
CA TYR A 146 -2.03 13.03 3.72
C TYR A 146 -2.14 11.87 2.71
N LEU A 147 -2.77 12.08 1.55
CA LEU A 147 -2.93 11.03 0.52
C LEU A 147 -1.60 10.73 -0.18
N ASP A 148 -0.88 11.79 -0.53
CA ASP A 148 0.36 11.69 -1.30
C ASP A 148 1.62 11.77 -0.42
N GLU A 149 1.43 11.90 0.90
CA GLU A 149 2.49 12.13 1.90
C GLU A 149 3.36 13.35 1.55
N LYS A 150 2.71 14.48 1.20
CA LYS A 150 3.35 15.74 0.83
C LYS A 150 2.80 16.93 1.58
N THR A 151 3.43 18.10 1.49
CA THR A 151 2.76 19.37 1.82
C THR A 151 1.66 19.68 0.81
N LYS A 152 0.58 20.35 1.22
CA LYS A 152 -0.42 20.88 0.26
C LYS A 152 0.10 22.13 -0.45
N GLU A 153 0.85 22.94 0.28
CA GLU A 153 1.42 24.17 -0.21
C GLU A 153 2.77 23.90 -0.85
N VAL A 154 3.07 24.66 -1.90
CA VAL A 154 4.39 24.66 -2.53
C VAL A 154 5.38 25.33 -1.58
N ILE A 155 6.45 24.61 -1.23
CA ILE A 155 7.51 25.15 -0.40
C ILE A 155 8.53 25.84 -1.32
N ALA A 156 8.41 27.16 -1.39
CA ALA A 156 9.27 28.02 -2.20
C ALA A 156 10.73 27.99 -1.73
N SER A 157 11.67 28.29 -2.62
CA SER A 157 13.11 28.33 -2.29
C SER A 157 13.51 29.39 -1.26
N VAL A 158 12.65 30.39 -1.01
CA VAL A 158 12.83 31.39 0.05
C VAL A 158 12.45 30.88 1.44
N ILE A 159 11.76 29.74 1.51
CA ILE A 159 11.47 29.02 2.75
C ILE A 159 12.51 27.90 2.86
N GLU A 160 13.17 27.81 4.01
CA GLU A 160 14.00 26.66 4.35
C GLU A 160 13.24 25.74 5.29
N TYR A 161 13.51 24.45 5.20
CA TYR A 161 12.94 23.45 6.08
C TYR A 161 14.02 22.57 6.71
N SER A 162 13.70 21.98 7.86
CA SER A 162 14.53 21.03 8.58
C SER A 162 13.68 19.87 9.07
N ILE A 163 14.21 18.65 8.90
CA ILE A 163 13.62 17.37 9.37
C ILE A 163 14.40 16.77 10.55
N ASP A 164 15.43 17.48 11.00
CA ASP A 164 16.36 17.09 12.06
C ASP A 164 16.40 18.14 13.17
N ASN A 165 15.24 18.74 13.44
CA ASN A 165 15.04 19.67 14.55
C ASN A 165 15.99 20.89 14.51
N GLY A 166 16.26 21.40 13.31
CA GLY A 166 17.04 22.61 13.07
C GLY A 166 18.56 22.41 12.93
N GLU A 167 19.06 21.16 12.91
CA GLU A 167 20.48 20.88 12.72
C GLU A 167 20.94 21.18 11.29
N ASN A 168 20.16 20.78 10.28
CA ASN A 168 20.40 21.10 8.88
C ASN A 168 19.18 21.78 8.25
N TRP A 169 19.45 22.79 7.42
CA TRP A 169 18.43 23.58 6.73
C TRP A 169 18.57 23.40 5.24
N ILE A 170 17.45 23.09 4.59
CA ILE A 170 17.36 22.81 3.17
C ILE A 170 16.42 23.83 2.53
N ALA A 171 16.85 24.46 1.44
CA ALA A 171 15.98 25.35 0.68
C ALA A 171 14.79 24.58 0.09
N GLY A 172 13.60 25.20 0.13
CA GLY A 172 12.39 24.62 -0.41
C GLY A 172 12.54 24.24 -1.90
N PRO A 173 11.97 23.11 -2.33
CA PRO A 173 12.15 22.59 -3.68
C PRO A 173 11.45 23.40 -4.78
N GLY A 174 10.60 24.38 -4.43
CA GLY A 174 9.74 25.07 -5.39
C GLY A 174 8.55 24.21 -5.87
N SER A 175 8.32 23.10 -5.18
CA SER A 175 7.19 22.17 -5.32
C SER A 175 6.60 21.84 -3.96
N GLU A 176 5.57 20.99 -3.93
CA GLU A 176 5.17 20.27 -2.72
C GLU A 176 6.37 19.49 -2.18
N LEU A 177 6.52 19.45 -0.85
CA LEU A 177 7.60 18.78 -0.16
C LEU A 177 7.15 17.37 0.25
N ASP A 178 7.91 16.34 -0.10
CA ASP A 178 7.69 14.97 0.38
C ASP A 178 7.93 14.88 1.89
N LEU A 179 7.01 14.23 2.61
CA LEU A 179 7.02 14.11 4.06
C LEU A 179 7.37 12.69 4.49
N ILE A 180 8.12 12.58 5.59
CA ILE A 180 8.45 11.28 6.19
C ILE A 180 7.55 11.08 7.41
N PRO A 181 6.66 10.06 7.42
CA PRO A 181 5.82 9.78 8.57
C PRO A 181 6.61 9.66 9.87
N GLY A 182 6.24 10.44 10.88
CA GLY A 182 6.90 10.48 12.18
C GLY A 182 8.08 11.44 12.30
N LYS A 183 8.33 12.25 11.27
CA LYS A 183 9.40 13.25 11.25
C LYS A 183 8.79 14.64 11.03
N ASP A 184 8.65 15.37 12.14
CA ASP A 184 8.18 16.75 12.10
C ASP A 184 9.11 17.63 11.26
N VAL A 185 8.51 18.62 10.59
CA VAL A 185 9.22 19.56 9.73
C VAL A 185 9.12 20.95 10.30
N ILE A 186 10.26 21.59 10.54
CA ILE A 186 10.33 23.00 10.95
C ILE A 186 10.61 23.82 9.71
N PHE A 187 9.90 24.93 9.54
CA PHE A 187 10.11 25.86 8.43
C PHE A 187 10.60 27.21 8.96
N ARG A 188 11.42 27.90 8.18
CA ARG A 188 11.83 29.29 8.44
C ARG A 188 11.99 30.05 7.14
N ILE A 189 12.07 31.38 7.24
CA ILE A 189 12.40 32.23 6.09
C ILE A 189 13.93 32.29 5.95
N ALA A 190 14.47 31.96 4.77
CA ALA A 190 15.91 31.91 4.51
C ALA A 190 16.63 33.24 4.83
N GLU A 191 16.02 34.36 4.44
CA GLU A 191 16.57 35.71 4.67
C GLU A 191 16.35 36.20 6.11
N MET A 192 15.50 35.54 6.89
CA MET A 192 15.18 35.88 8.28
C MET A 192 15.22 34.62 9.16
N PRO A 193 16.39 33.99 9.36
CA PRO A 193 16.49 32.65 9.94
C PRO A 193 16.04 32.57 11.41
N SER A 194 15.90 33.71 12.10
CA SER A 194 15.30 33.78 13.44
C SER A 194 13.77 33.72 13.44
N ARG A 195 13.14 33.77 12.27
CA ARG A 195 11.70 33.74 12.08
C ARG A 195 11.28 32.34 11.64
N GLU A 196 10.95 31.51 12.62
CA GLU A 196 10.38 30.19 12.41
C GLU A 196 8.88 30.32 12.11
N LEU A 197 8.43 29.51 11.15
CA LEU A 197 7.02 29.26 10.89
C LEU A 197 6.53 28.12 11.79
N PRO A 198 5.21 27.92 11.93
CA PRO A 198 4.69 26.81 12.71
C PRO A 198 5.27 25.46 12.28
N THR A 199 5.73 24.67 13.24
CA THR A 199 6.20 23.31 13.00
C THR A 199 5.07 22.45 12.43
N LEU A 200 5.35 21.77 11.33
CA LEU A 200 4.46 20.78 10.75
C LEU A 200 4.68 19.46 11.45
N ILE A 201 3.72 19.07 12.28
CA ILE A 201 3.75 17.77 12.96
C ILE A 201 3.40 16.69 11.95
N VAL A 202 4.37 15.83 11.61
CA VAL A 202 4.17 14.73 10.67
C VAL A 202 3.97 13.45 11.46
N PRO A 203 2.72 12.96 11.58
CA PRO A 203 2.41 11.81 12.40
C PRO A 203 3.13 10.55 11.91
N ARG A 204 3.55 9.67 12.85
CA ARG A 204 3.98 8.32 12.50
C ARG A 204 2.82 7.57 11.87
N ARG A 205 3.12 6.66 10.94
CA ARG A 205 2.15 5.62 10.58
C ARG A 205 1.80 4.84 11.85
N PRO A 206 0.53 4.48 12.08
CA PRO A 206 0.18 3.52 13.12
C PRO A 206 0.99 2.23 12.87
N GLU A 207 1.77 1.79 13.86
CA GLU A 207 2.40 0.47 13.80
C GLU A 207 1.30 -0.59 13.78
N GLY A 208 1.50 -1.63 12.98
CA GLY A 208 0.51 -2.64 12.60
C GLY A 208 -0.43 -3.02 13.74
N ILE A 209 -1.72 -2.79 13.51
CA ILE A 209 -2.74 -3.11 14.50
C ILE A 209 -3.26 -4.52 14.21
N SER A 210 -3.08 -5.42 15.17
CA SER A 210 -3.67 -6.76 15.17
C SER A 210 -5.10 -6.69 15.71
N PHE A 211 -6.10 -7.16 14.95
CA PHE A 211 -7.51 -7.16 15.35
C PHE A 211 -8.14 -8.57 15.25
N SER A 212 -8.74 -9.06 16.33
CA SER A 212 -9.69 -10.21 16.36
C SER A 212 -11.07 -9.74 16.85
N TYR A 213 -12.17 -10.33 16.30
CA TYR A 213 -13.59 -10.43 16.77
C TYR A 213 -14.62 -10.63 15.60
N ALA A 214 -15.94 -10.91 15.81
CA ALA A 214 -16.67 -12.08 16.34
C ALA A 214 -18.17 -12.04 15.88
N ASP A 215 -18.98 -13.05 16.25
CA ASP A 215 -20.28 -13.45 15.68
C ASP A 215 -21.52 -13.22 16.59
N SER A 216 -21.76 -11.99 17.14
CA SER A 216 -23.10 -11.36 17.42
C SER A 216 -23.37 -10.61 18.76
N VAL A 217 -24.24 -9.59 18.65
CA VAL A 217 -25.06 -8.77 19.62
C VAL A 217 -24.38 -8.06 20.81
N SER A 218 -23.14 -8.35 21.19
CA SER A 218 -22.39 -7.51 22.15
C SER A 218 -20.90 -7.76 22.02
N ASP A 219 -20.26 -7.14 21.03
CA ASP A 219 -18.85 -7.39 20.73
C ASP A 219 -17.91 -6.31 21.23
N TYR A 220 -16.65 -6.71 21.40
CA TYR A 220 -15.54 -5.86 21.80
C TYR A 220 -14.58 -5.71 20.62
N LEU A 221 -14.32 -4.47 20.18
CA LEU A 221 -13.24 -4.12 19.27
C LEU A 221 -11.93 -4.16 20.04
N MET A 222 -11.06 -5.14 19.80
CA MET A 222 -9.79 -5.31 20.52
C MET A 222 -8.61 -4.67 19.78
N GLY A 223 -7.42 -4.57 20.39
CA GLY A 223 -6.23 -4.03 19.72
C GLY A 223 -6.26 -2.53 19.41
N LEU A 224 -7.28 -1.80 19.88
CA LEU A 224 -7.33 -0.34 19.77
C LEU A 224 -6.31 0.30 20.73
N PRO A 225 -5.83 1.52 20.45
CA PRO A 225 -4.93 2.21 21.36
C PRO A 225 -5.55 2.29 22.77
N ALA A 226 -4.90 1.63 23.73
CA ALA A 226 -5.41 1.48 25.09
C ALA A 226 -5.77 2.85 25.71
N GLY A 227 -6.98 2.97 26.24
CA GLY A 227 -7.49 4.20 26.83
C GLY A 227 -7.84 5.31 25.83
N ALA A 228 -7.86 5.03 24.52
CA ALA A 228 -8.27 6.03 23.53
C ALA A 228 -9.72 6.45 23.71
N THR A 229 -9.92 7.75 23.63
CA THR A 229 -11.23 8.42 23.79
C THR A 229 -11.67 9.14 22.53
N ASN A 230 -10.83 9.12 21.49
CA ASN A 230 -11.01 9.80 20.23
C ASN A 230 -11.19 8.80 19.09
N ILE A 231 -11.95 7.73 19.30
CA ILE A 231 -12.23 6.73 18.27
C ILE A 231 -13.73 6.68 18.01
N GLU A 232 -14.11 6.58 16.75
CA GLU A 232 -15.48 6.34 16.31
C GLU A 232 -15.52 5.18 15.31
N ALA A 233 -16.61 4.42 15.33
CA ALA A 233 -16.85 3.30 14.43
C ALA A 233 -18.21 3.44 13.74
N ARG A 234 -18.39 2.83 12.57
CA ARG A 234 -19.68 2.70 11.90
C ARG A 234 -19.84 1.36 11.22
N ILE A 235 -21.08 0.95 11.03
CA ILE A 235 -21.45 -0.38 10.55
C ILE A 235 -22.30 -0.24 9.30
N LEU A 236 -22.11 -1.13 8.33
CA LEU A 236 -22.98 -1.21 7.16
C LEU A 236 -24.33 -1.83 7.53
N ALA A 237 -25.40 -1.05 7.43
CA ALA A 237 -26.76 -1.53 7.59
C ALA A 237 -27.33 -1.94 6.21
N GLY A 238 -27.59 -3.23 6.01
CA GLY A 238 -28.33 -3.71 4.84
C GLY A 238 -27.72 -3.29 3.48
N GLU A 239 -28.56 -2.89 2.52
CA GLU A 239 -28.23 -2.55 1.11
C GLU A 239 -27.26 -1.37 0.97
N ARG A 240 -26.00 -1.55 1.39
CA ARG A 240 -24.87 -0.65 1.17
C ARG A 240 -24.98 0.74 1.81
N VAL A 241 -25.77 0.92 2.86
CA VAL A 241 -25.85 2.18 3.60
C VAL A 241 -25.10 2.07 4.91
N TYR A 242 -24.05 2.87 5.10
CA TYR A 242 -23.38 2.95 6.40
C TYR A 242 -24.27 3.68 7.40
N GLN A 243 -24.31 3.16 8.63
CA GLN A 243 -24.83 3.91 9.78
C GLN A 243 -23.94 5.12 10.07
N ASP A 244 -24.47 6.04 10.88
CA ASP A 244 -23.70 7.18 11.37
C ASP A 244 -22.52 6.72 12.24
N TRP A 245 -21.43 7.51 12.23
CA TRP A 245 -20.29 7.27 13.11
C TRP A 245 -20.70 7.38 14.58
N THR A 246 -20.28 6.40 15.36
CA THR A 246 -20.57 6.27 16.79
C THR A 246 -19.27 6.25 17.58
N ASP A 247 -19.17 7.11 18.59
CA ASP A 247 -18.03 7.14 19.50
C ASP A 247 -17.87 5.79 20.22
N ILE A 248 -16.66 5.24 20.24
CA ILE A 248 -16.32 4.04 21.01
C ILE A 248 -15.29 4.38 22.08
N ARG A 249 -15.44 3.78 23.27
CA ARG A 249 -14.49 3.94 24.38
C ARG A 249 -13.61 2.72 24.46
N VAL A 250 -12.31 2.93 24.35
CA VAL A 250 -11.31 1.89 24.53
C VAL A 250 -10.92 1.82 26.00
N ASP A 251 -10.97 0.63 26.57
CA ASP A 251 -10.49 0.37 27.93
C ASP A 251 -8.96 0.27 28.00
N SER A 252 -8.44 -0.03 29.19
CA SER A 252 -7.01 -0.14 29.44
C SER A 252 -6.34 -1.31 28.72
N ASP A 253 -7.12 -2.25 28.22
CA ASP A 253 -6.65 -3.47 27.56
C ASP A 253 -6.76 -3.36 26.03
N GLY A 254 -7.15 -2.19 25.52
CA GLY A 254 -7.30 -1.94 24.08
C GLY A 254 -8.63 -2.45 23.52
N MET A 255 -9.64 -2.69 24.38
CA MET A 255 -10.95 -3.21 23.99
C MET A 255 -12.03 -2.13 24.04
N ALA A 256 -12.94 -2.09 23.07
CA ALA A 256 -14.08 -1.18 23.07
C ALA A 256 -15.38 -1.90 22.73
N SER A 257 -16.39 -1.81 23.60
CA SER A 257 -17.69 -2.45 23.32
C SER A 257 -18.47 -1.69 22.23
N LEU A 258 -19.01 -2.42 21.27
CA LEU A 258 -19.86 -1.89 20.20
C LEU A 258 -21.16 -2.72 20.12
N ILE A 259 -22.28 -2.08 20.43
CA ILE A 259 -23.61 -2.69 20.33
C ILE A 259 -24.18 -2.39 18.94
N HIS A 260 -24.51 -3.42 18.17
CA HIS A 260 -25.14 -3.25 16.87
C HIS A 260 -26.17 -4.33 16.51
N ASN A 261 -27.05 -4.00 15.57
CA ASN A 261 -28.14 -4.86 15.10
C ASN A 261 -27.81 -5.49 13.73
N GLY A 262 -26.71 -6.26 13.66
CA GLY A 262 -26.24 -6.96 12.45
C GLY A 262 -25.49 -6.08 11.44
N GLY A 263 -24.79 -6.72 10.50
CA GLY A 263 -23.96 -6.11 9.44
C GLY A 263 -22.48 -6.47 9.54
N ASP A 264 -21.88 -6.95 8.44
CA ASP A 264 -20.52 -7.54 8.42
C ASP A 264 -19.41 -6.53 8.13
N LEU A 265 -19.70 -5.23 8.03
CA LEU A 265 -18.71 -4.25 7.59
C LEU A 265 -18.57 -3.12 8.61
N ILE A 266 -17.52 -3.21 9.42
CA ILE A 266 -17.14 -2.20 10.43
C ILE A 266 -16.03 -1.33 9.86
N GLN A 267 -16.21 -0.02 9.92
CA GLN A 267 -15.15 0.96 9.73
C GLN A 267 -14.84 1.61 11.06
N VAL A 268 -13.56 1.82 11.36
CA VAL A 268 -13.09 2.48 12.58
C VAL A 268 -12.16 3.62 12.19
N ARG A 269 -12.31 4.77 12.83
CA ARG A 269 -11.38 5.90 12.64
C ARG A 269 -11.17 6.67 13.93
N THR A 270 -10.12 7.48 13.96
CA THR A 270 -9.94 8.47 15.01
C THR A 270 -10.84 9.69 14.76
N LYS A 271 -11.59 10.10 15.77
CA LYS A 271 -12.41 11.31 15.80
C LYS A 271 -11.54 12.56 15.66
N ALA A 272 -11.93 13.46 14.78
CA ALA A 272 -11.33 14.79 14.68
C ALA A 272 -11.57 15.55 15.99
N VAL A 273 -10.50 15.95 16.67
CA VAL A 273 -10.57 16.89 17.80
C VAL A 273 -10.57 18.29 17.21
N THR A 274 -11.34 19.23 17.78
CA THR A 274 -11.36 20.62 17.30
C THR A 274 -9.95 21.20 17.37
N GLY A 275 -9.35 21.52 16.22
CA GLY A 275 -7.92 21.89 16.09
C GLY A 275 -6.97 20.75 15.65
N SER A 276 -7.50 19.57 15.32
CA SER A 276 -6.79 18.41 14.79
C SER A 276 -7.67 17.71 13.75
N ALA A 277 -7.43 18.02 12.48
CA ALA A 277 -8.11 17.36 11.36
C ALA A 277 -7.46 15.99 11.08
N PHE A 278 -7.61 15.04 11.99
CA PHE A 278 -7.56 13.63 11.63
C PHE A 278 -8.98 13.17 11.30
N ALA A 279 -9.25 13.07 10.01
CA ALA A 279 -10.10 12.03 9.46
C ALA A 279 -9.18 11.17 8.60
N GLY A 280 -8.40 10.31 9.25
CA GLY A 280 -7.90 9.14 8.56
C GLY A 280 -9.10 8.27 8.28
N ASP A 281 -9.72 8.42 7.11
CA ASP A 281 -10.55 7.35 6.56
C ASP A 281 -9.58 6.25 6.12
N ILE A 282 -8.95 5.57 7.08
CA ILE A 282 -8.60 4.16 6.87
C ILE A 282 -9.95 3.44 6.95
N VAL A 283 -10.67 3.50 5.85
CA VAL A 283 -11.82 2.65 5.60
C VAL A 283 -11.24 1.26 5.31
N GLN A 284 -10.93 0.51 6.36
CA GLN A 284 -10.67 -0.91 6.22
C GLN A 284 -12.01 -1.66 6.30
N HIS A 285 -12.23 -2.50 5.31
CA HIS A 285 -13.44 -3.29 5.13
C HIS A 285 -13.22 -4.64 5.81
N TYR A 286 -13.73 -4.83 7.03
CA TYR A 286 -13.61 -6.08 7.76
C TYR A 286 -14.92 -6.84 7.80
N SER A 287 -15.38 -7.34 6.65
CA SER A 287 -16.13 -8.60 6.70
C SER A 287 -15.13 -9.71 6.97
N LYS A 288 -15.53 -10.74 7.72
CA LYS A 288 -14.87 -12.04 7.72
C LYS A 288 -15.86 -13.04 7.15
N LYS A 289 -15.34 -14.09 6.56
CA LYS A 289 -16.16 -15.23 6.15
C LYS A 289 -15.41 -16.50 6.46
N SER A 290 -16.13 -17.61 6.51
CA SER A 290 -15.50 -18.91 6.67
C SER A 290 -14.63 -19.20 5.43
N ILE A 291 -13.49 -19.85 5.62
CA ILE A 291 -12.62 -20.28 4.52
C ILE A 291 -13.35 -21.22 3.55
N SER A 292 -14.39 -21.92 4.03
CA SER A 292 -15.29 -22.73 3.19
C SER A 292 -16.16 -21.91 2.24
N GLU A 293 -16.29 -20.60 2.45
CA GLU A 293 -17.01 -19.66 1.57
C GLU A 293 -16.11 -19.02 0.49
N LEU A 294 -14.82 -19.36 0.45
CA LEU A 294 -13.93 -18.92 -0.63
C LEU A 294 -14.17 -19.73 -1.89
N ASP A 295 -13.99 -19.11 -3.05
CA ASP A 295 -14.08 -19.81 -4.32
C ASP A 295 -12.82 -20.65 -4.57
N ILE A 296 -12.96 -21.72 -5.36
CA ILE A 296 -11.80 -22.50 -5.81
C ILE A 296 -10.87 -21.58 -6.61
N GLY A 297 -9.59 -21.57 -6.26
CA GLY A 297 -8.58 -20.70 -6.85
C GLY A 297 -8.33 -19.39 -6.09
N ASP A 298 -9.16 -19.05 -5.10
CA ASP A 298 -8.88 -17.92 -4.21
C ASP A 298 -7.55 -18.12 -3.50
N LEU A 299 -6.83 -17.01 -3.29
CA LEU A 299 -5.56 -17.02 -2.58
C LEU A 299 -5.80 -16.75 -1.10
N VAL A 300 -5.06 -17.45 -0.24
CA VAL A 300 -5.14 -17.30 1.21
C VAL A 300 -3.73 -17.16 1.78
N VAL A 301 -3.56 -16.31 2.78
CA VAL A 301 -2.28 -16.12 3.48
C VAL A 301 -2.50 -16.05 4.98
N ASP A 302 -1.58 -16.63 5.74
CA ASP A 302 -1.51 -16.44 7.18
C ASP A 302 -0.24 -15.64 7.50
N ASN A 303 -0.43 -14.42 8.01
CA ASN A 303 0.65 -13.50 8.33
C ASN A 303 1.27 -13.73 9.73
N SER A 304 0.73 -14.68 10.52
CA SER A 304 1.24 -14.99 11.88
C SER A 304 2.53 -15.81 11.89
N TRP A 305 2.93 -16.38 10.75
CA TRP A 305 4.19 -17.11 10.60
C TRP A 305 4.82 -16.87 9.22
N GLN A 306 6.10 -17.21 9.12
CA GLN A 306 6.88 -17.07 7.90
C GLN A 306 7.72 -18.32 7.68
N TRP A 307 8.01 -18.61 6.41
CA TRP A 307 8.88 -19.70 6.00
C TRP A 307 10.04 -19.17 5.17
N GLU A 308 11.21 -19.77 5.32
CA GLU A 308 12.36 -19.48 4.47
C GLU A 308 12.33 -20.37 3.23
N HIS A 309 12.01 -19.80 2.07
CA HIS A 309 11.98 -20.49 0.78
C HIS A 309 13.40 -20.77 0.26
N LYS A 310 14.13 -21.67 0.94
CA LYS A 310 15.53 -22.00 0.62
C LYS A 310 15.65 -22.59 -0.78
N THR A 311 16.60 -22.06 -1.54
CA THR A 311 16.81 -22.45 -2.93
C THR A 311 17.88 -23.54 -3.11
N GLY A 312 18.63 -23.89 -2.08
CA GLY A 312 19.63 -24.96 -2.14
C GLY A 312 19.02 -26.35 -2.00
N SER A 313 19.65 -27.34 -2.64
CA SER A 313 19.28 -28.75 -2.55
C SER A 313 19.32 -29.26 -1.11
N GLY A 314 18.37 -30.13 -0.72
CA GLY A 314 18.29 -30.70 0.62
C GLY A 314 17.88 -29.66 1.68
N TYR A 315 17.09 -28.66 1.28
CA TYR A 315 16.68 -27.51 2.09
C TYR A 315 17.89 -26.81 2.74
N SER A 316 18.90 -26.50 1.92
CA SER A 316 20.16 -25.89 2.35
C SER A 316 20.32 -24.46 1.83
N GLY A 317 21.31 -23.75 2.38
CA GLY A 317 21.58 -22.36 2.01
C GLY A 317 20.56 -21.38 2.61
N ALA A 318 20.36 -20.27 1.89
CA ALA A 318 19.46 -19.19 2.26
C ALA A 318 18.32 -19.05 1.25
N GLY A 319 17.21 -18.47 1.70
CA GLY A 319 16.03 -18.18 0.90
C GLY A 319 15.36 -16.87 1.28
N GLU A 320 14.28 -16.54 0.57
CA GLU A 320 13.38 -15.45 0.96
C GLU A 320 12.54 -15.90 2.16
N ILE A 321 12.48 -15.07 3.21
CA ILE A 321 11.62 -15.32 4.38
C ILE A 321 10.32 -14.54 4.18
N LYS A 322 9.21 -15.25 4.05
CA LYS A 322 7.88 -14.66 3.87
C LYS A 322 6.75 -15.62 4.28
N PRO A 323 5.52 -15.13 4.49
CA PRO A 323 4.35 -15.98 4.62
C PRO A 323 4.12 -16.84 3.37
N ILE A 324 3.54 -18.02 3.55
CA ILE A 324 3.13 -18.86 2.42
C ILE A 324 1.77 -18.41 1.91
N THR A 325 1.72 -18.09 0.61
CA THR A 325 0.46 -17.94 -0.11
C THR A 325 -0.06 -19.31 -0.54
N TRP A 326 -1.27 -19.61 -0.14
CA TRP A 326 -2.01 -20.82 -0.44
C TRP A 326 -3.07 -20.55 -1.51
N ILE A 327 -3.44 -21.59 -2.24
CA ILE A 327 -4.54 -21.62 -3.21
C ILE A 327 -5.62 -22.52 -2.63
N VAL A 328 -6.88 -22.07 -2.61
CA VAL A 328 -8.03 -22.93 -2.32
C VAL A 328 -8.17 -23.94 -3.47
N ALA A 329 -7.63 -25.13 -3.30
CA ALA A 329 -7.54 -26.13 -4.36
C ALA A 329 -8.79 -27.01 -4.45
N ALA A 330 -9.36 -27.36 -3.30
CA ALA A 330 -10.52 -28.23 -3.18
C ALA A 330 -11.26 -28.01 -1.85
N LYS A 331 -12.46 -28.57 -1.73
CA LYS A 331 -13.25 -28.64 -0.48
C LYS A 331 -13.78 -30.05 -0.32
N GLU A 332 -13.75 -30.57 0.91
CA GLU A 332 -14.22 -31.92 1.28
C GLU A 332 -13.60 -33.05 0.41
N HIS A 333 -12.39 -32.81 -0.11
CA HIS A 333 -11.76 -33.66 -1.13
C HIS A 333 -11.47 -35.08 -0.64
N TYR A 334 -11.10 -35.23 0.63
CA TYR A 334 -10.77 -36.52 1.24
C TYR A 334 -11.91 -37.06 2.12
N GLY A 335 -13.12 -36.50 1.96
CA GLY A 335 -14.31 -36.81 2.77
C GLY A 335 -14.95 -35.56 3.35
N MET A 336 -16.19 -35.67 3.82
CA MET A 336 -16.98 -34.54 4.37
C MET A 336 -16.25 -33.80 5.50
N ASP A 337 -15.46 -34.52 6.30
CA ASP A 337 -14.73 -33.93 7.43
C ASP A 337 -13.32 -33.41 7.04
N SER A 338 -12.95 -33.43 5.75
CA SER A 338 -11.61 -33.03 5.30
C SER A 338 -11.44 -31.52 5.09
N GLY A 339 -12.47 -30.71 5.36
CA GLY A 339 -12.40 -29.25 5.32
C GLY A 339 -11.99 -28.68 3.96
N VAL A 340 -11.18 -27.60 3.97
CA VAL A 340 -10.71 -26.91 2.76
C VAL A 340 -9.26 -27.31 2.46
N THR A 341 -9.00 -27.84 1.27
CA THR A 341 -7.66 -28.20 0.82
C THR A 341 -6.95 -26.97 0.26
N LEU A 342 -5.87 -26.57 0.92
CA LEU A 342 -4.99 -25.49 0.53
C LEU A 342 -3.72 -26.06 -0.12
N LEU A 343 -3.38 -25.59 -1.32
CA LEU A 343 -2.14 -25.92 -2.02
C LEU A 343 -1.22 -24.71 -2.04
N SER A 344 0.03 -24.87 -1.65
CA SER A 344 1.02 -23.79 -1.76
C SER A 344 1.14 -23.28 -3.20
N LYS A 345 1.12 -21.95 -3.36
CA LYS A 345 1.28 -21.29 -4.66
C LYS A 345 2.70 -21.46 -5.19
N ASP A 346 3.68 -21.19 -4.34
CA ASP A 346 5.10 -21.36 -4.61
C ASP A 346 5.63 -22.61 -3.88
N LEU A 347 6.79 -23.10 -4.34
CA LEU A 347 7.51 -24.18 -3.70
C LEU A 347 8.15 -23.69 -2.40
N ILE A 348 8.18 -24.56 -1.39
CA ILE A 348 8.73 -24.22 -0.06
C ILE A 348 10.23 -24.50 0.05
N GLY A 349 10.82 -25.15 -0.96
CA GLY A 349 12.22 -25.52 -1.02
C GLY A 349 12.45 -26.72 -1.93
N GLN A 350 13.68 -27.22 -1.93
CA GLN A 350 14.04 -28.48 -2.57
C GLN A 350 14.37 -29.54 -1.52
N PHE A 351 13.84 -30.75 -1.67
CA PHE A 351 14.10 -31.83 -0.73
C PHE A 351 14.12 -33.20 -1.39
N THR A 352 14.82 -34.13 -0.76
CA THR A 352 14.83 -35.55 -1.13
C THR A 352 13.48 -36.18 -0.78
N PHE A 353 12.89 -36.93 -1.71
CA PHE A 353 11.65 -37.64 -1.44
C PHE A 353 11.88 -38.77 -0.43
N ASP A 354 12.76 -39.72 -0.78
CA ASP A 354 13.21 -40.79 0.11
C ASP A 354 14.62 -41.25 -0.27
N ASN A 355 15.37 -41.80 0.68
CA ASN A 355 16.72 -42.33 0.42
C ASN A 355 16.90 -43.77 0.89
N ARG A 356 15.80 -44.50 1.03
CA ARG A 356 15.83 -45.83 1.62
C ARG A 356 16.69 -46.77 0.78
N THR A 357 17.23 -47.78 1.43
CA THR A 357 18.12 -48.77 0.79
C THR A 357 17.45 -50.12 0.62
N ASP A 358 16.18 -50.26 1.02
CA ASP A 358 15.44 -51.50 0.86
C ASP A 358 15.02 -51.69 -0.62
N VAL A 359 15.23 -52.91 -1.12
CA VAL A 359 15.19 -53.23 -2.56
C VAL A 359 13.82 -53.06 -3.23
N HIS A 360 12.75 -52.90 -2.45
CA HIS A 360 11.38 -52.84 -2.98
C HIS A 360 10.85 -51.40 -3.08
N HIS A 361 11.28 -50.50 -2.21
CA HIS A 361 10.65 -49.17 -2.11
C HIS A 361 11.63 -48.00 -2.27
N ASN A 362 12.87 -48.32 -2.58
CA ASN A 362 13.92 -47.36 -2.82
C ASN A 362 13.71 -46.67 -4.17
N GLY A 363 13.46 -45.36 -4.18
CA GLY A 363 13.52 -44.58 -5.43
C GLY A 363 12.21 -44.43 -6.19
N VAL A 364 11.05 -44.74 -5.60
CA VAL A 364 9.76 -44.88 -6.33
C VAL A 364 8.67 -43.87 -5.92
N ASN A 365 8.98 -42.74 -5.28
CA ASN A 365 8.00 -41.72 -4.85
C ASN A 365 6.81 -42.27 -4.03
N LEU A 366 7.08 -43.32 -3.23
CA LEU A 366 6.08 -43.96 -2.40
C LEU A 366 5.91 -43.21 -1.06
N TRP A 367 4.77 -42.56 -0.88
CA TRP A 367 4.56 -41.57 0.19
C TRP A 367 4.67 -42.12 1.61
N GLY A 368 3.82 -43.08 1.99
CA GLY A 368 3.73 -43.52 3.39
C GLY A 368 5.06 -44.01 3.99
N PRO A 369 5.80 -44.86 3.27
CA PRO A 369 7.11 -45.32 3.72
C PRO A 369 8.28 -44.35 3.48
N SER A 370 8.08 -43.18 2.85
CA SER A 370 9.16 -42.20 2.64
C SER A 370 9.76 -41.78 3.99
N ASN A 371 11.08 -41.81 4.10
CA ASN A 371 11.82 -41.49 5.33
C ASN A 371 12.41 -40.06 5.35
N HIS A 372 12.19 -39.28 4.30
CA HIS A 372 12.69 -37.90 4.20
C HIS A 372 11.58 -36.87 4.06
N ILE A 373 10.93 -36.77 2.90
CA ILE A 373 10.00 -35.67 2.63
C ILE A 373 8.77 -35.70 3.55
N ARG A 374 8.17 -36.88 3.77
CA ARG A 374 6.98 -37.01 4.62
C ARG A 374 7.28 -36.66 6.09
N PRO A 375 8.33 -37.22 6.73
CA PRO A 375 8.74 -36.81 8.07
C PRO A 375 9.13 -35.32 8.18
N TRP A 376 9.79 -34.76 7.15
CA TRP A 376 10.17 -33.35 7.13
C TRP A 376 8.94 -32.43 7.04
N LEU A 377 7.96 -32.76 6.19
CA LEU A 377 6.72 -32.01 6.07
C LEU A 377 5.87 -32.05 7.34
N ASN A 378 5.82 -33.20 8.02
CA ASN A 378 5.01 -33.40 9.23
C ASN A 378 5.79 -33.16 10.55
N SER A 379 7.05 -32.72 10.47
CA SER A 379 7.91 -32.46 11.64
C SER A 379 7.98 -33.61 12.64
N VAL A 380 8.25 -34.82 12.18
CA VAL A 380 8.37 -36.01 13.03
C VAL A 380 9.77 -36.63 12.96
N GLY A 381 10.16 -37.34 14.02
CA GLY A 381 11.46 -38.01 14.10
C GLY A 381 12.62 -37.02 14.08
N ILE A 382 13.57 -37.19 13.16
CA ILE A 382 14.76 -36.33 13.08
C ILE A 382 14.44 -34.87 12.67
N TYR A 383 13.20 -34.58 12.27
CA TYR A 383 12.73 -33.26 11.84
C TYR A 383 11.80 -32.58 12.85
N GLU A 384 11.66 -33.09 14.08
CA GLU A 384 10.81 -32.47 15.10
C GLU A 384 11.15 -31.00 15.36
N GLU A 385 12.44 -30.64 15.35
CA GLU A 385 12.89 -29.27 15.63
C GLU A 385 12.91 -28.35 14.40
N ASN A 386 13.04 -28.90 13.18
CA ASN A 386 13.35 -28.12 11.96
C ASN A 386 12.47 -28.49 10.75
N GLY A 387 11.41 -29.26 10.95
CA GLY A 387 10.44 -29.63 9.92
C GLY A 387 9.42 -28.54 9.66
N PHE A 388 8.68 -28.69 8.57
CA PHE A 388 7.78 -27.66 8.04
C PHE A 388 6.55 -27.41 8.91
N TYR A 389 5.81 -28.45 9.33
CA TYR A 389 4.61 -28.29 10.15
C TYR A 389 4.88 -27.52 11.46
N ASN A 390 6.00 -27.81 12.13
CA ASN A 390 6.40 -27.14 13.37
C ASN A 390 6.86 -25.68 13.21
N ALA A 391 6.99 -25.18 11.97
CA ALA A 391 7.22 -23.77 11.71
C ALA A 391 5.94 -22.93 11.64
N PHE A 392 4.78 -23.57 11.58
CA PHE A 392 3.49 -22.89 11.66
C PHE A 392 3.32 -22.21 13.03
N SER A 393 2.53 -21.14 13.06
CA SER A 393 2.04 -20.60 14.33
C SER A 393 1.17 -21.62 15.04
N ILE A 394 1.07 -21.53 16.38
CA ILE A 394 0.24 -22.46 17.18
C ILE A 394 -1.23 -22.39 16.74
N GLU A 395 -1.68 -21.21 16.31
CA GLU A 395 -3.04 -20.96 15.85
C GLU A 395 -3.31 -21.60 14.48
N PHE A 396 -2.37 -21.50 13.53
CA PHE A 396 -2.50 -22.19 12.24
C PHE A 396 -2.51 -23.71 12.45
N MET A 397 -1.62 -24.25 13.31
CA MET A 397 -1.61 -25.67 13.64
C MET A 397 -2.96 -26.17 14.18
N ASN A 398 -3.62 -25.39 15.02
CA ASN A 398 -4.95 -25.73 15.56
C ASN A 398 -6.02 -25.81 14.47
N SER A 399 -5.85 -25.05 13.38
CA SER A 399 -6.76 -25.05 12.23
C SER A 399 -6.44 -26.15 11.22
N VAL A 400 -5.21 -26.68 11.18
CA VAL A 400 -4.82 -27.77 10.28
C VAL A 400 -5.44 -29.10 10.73
N LEU A 401 -6.17 -29.75 9.84
CA LEU A 401 -6.81 -31.04 10.07
C LEU A 401 -5.85 -32.20 9.83
N MET A 402 -5.98 -33.25 10.64
CA MET A 402 -5.34 -34.54 10.34
C MET A 402 -6.08 -35.16 9.17
N THR A 403 -5.38 -35.50 8.09
CA THR A 403 -5.99 -35.98 6.85
C THR A 403 -5.65 -37.44 6.61
N ASP A 404 -6.69 -38.22 6.29
CA ASP A 404 -6.55 -39.58 5.77
C ASP A 404 -6.19 -39.51 4.26
N VAL A 405 -4.90 -39.46 3.95
CA VAL A 405 -4.37 -39.32 2.59
C VAL A 405 -4.33 -40.71 1.92
N PRO A 406 -5.11 -40.96 0.84
CA PRO A 406 -5.11 -42.24 0.14
C PRO A 406 -3.85 -42.37 -0.70
N ASN A 407 -3.22 -43.53 -0.75
CA ASN A 407 -2.03 -43.81 -1.54
C ASN A 407 -2.13 -45.20 -2.16
N GLU A 408 -1.31 -45.43 -3.19
CA GLU A 408 -1.22 -46.74 -3.83
C GLU A 408 0.22 -46.95 -4.31
N GLY A 409 0.70 -48.19 -4.21
CA GLY A 409 2.03 -48.58 -4.64
C GLY A 409 2.04 -50.02 -5.13
N TYR A 410 3.03 -50.36 -5.94
CA TYR A 410 3.15 -51.68 -6.55
C TYR A 410 3.26 -52.81 -5.53
N TRP A 411 3.98 -52.58 -4.42
CA TRP A 411 4.18 -53.59 -3.39
C TRP A 411 3.12 -53.53 -2.28
N GLU A 412 2.60 -52.34 -2.00
CA GLU A 412 1.66 -52.07 -0.91
C GLU A 412 0.20 -52.33 -1.29
N GLY A 413 -0.14 -52.18 -2.58
CA GLY A 413 -1.51 -51.97 -3.00
C GLY A 413 -2.05 -50.64 -2.48
N LYS A 414 -3.37 -50.55 -2.26
CA LYS A 414 -4.03 -49.34 -1.71
C LYS A 414 -3.85 -49.25 -0.20
N TYR A 415 -3.44 -48.08 0.29
CA TYR A 415 -3.28 -47.80 1.71
C TYR A 415 -3.56 -46.32 2.02
N THR A 416 -3.69 -45.98 3.29
CA THR A 416 -3.95 -44.62 3.75
C THR A 416 -2.93 -44.21 4.79
N THR A 417 -2.52 -42.95 4.77
CA THR A 417 -1.67 -42.34 5.80
C THR A 417 -2.42 -41.23 6.52
N GLN A 418 -2.02 -40.94 7.76
CA GLN A 418 -2.53 -39.80 8.52
C GLN A 418 -1.46 -38.71 8.51
N ASP A 419 -1.76 -37.60 7.83
CA ASP A 419 -0.80 -36.51 7.63
C ASP A 419 -1.46 -35.14 7.87
N LYS A 420 -0.71 -34.22 8.45
CA LYS A 420 -1.08 -32.79 8.60
C LYS A 420 -0.65 -31.99 7.38
N VAL A 421 0.49 -32.36 6.79
CA VAL A 421 1.01 -31.78 5.56
C VAL A 421 1.38 -32.91 4.61
N PHE A 422 0.93 -32.80 3.36
CA PHE A 422 1.20 -33.78 2.31
C PHE A 422 1.53 -33.10 0.99
N ILE A 423 1.83 -33.87 -0.05
CA ILE A 423 1.97 -33.37 -1.42
C ILE A 423 0.90 -34.02 -2.31
N PRO A 424 0.42 -33.36 -3.37
CA PRO A 424 -0.57 -33.96 -4.26
C PRO A 424 -0.02 -35.12 -5.10
N SER A 425 -0.91 -36.00 -5.57
CA SER A 425 -0.64 -36.96 -6.64
C SER A 425 -0.75 -36.29 -8.03
N ILE A 426 -0.26 -36.96 -9.08
CA ILE A 426 -0.50 -36.52 -10.47
C ILE A 426 -1.98 -36.47 -10.83
N THR A 427 -2.76 -37.45 -10.33
CA THR A 427 -4.21 -37.49 -10.52
C THR A 427 -4.87 -36.24 -9.92
N GLU A 428 -4.49 -35.86 -8.70
CA GLU A 428 -5.04 -34.69 -8.01
C GLU A 428 -4.65 -33.37 -8.69
N LEU A 429 -3.47 -33.31 -9.29
CA LEU A 429 -3.05 -32.20 -10.12
C LEU A 429 -3.70 -32.21 -11.52
N GLY A 430 -4.52 -33.20 -11.85
CA GLY A 430 -5.16 -33.34 -13.16
C GLY A 430 -4.18 -33.43 -14.32
N ALA A 431 -2.94 -33.84 -14.07
CA ALA A 431 -1.93 -33.95 -15.13
C ALA A 431 -2.25 -35.16 -16.02
N PRO A 432 -2.31 -34.99 -17.36
CA PRO A 432 -2.77 -36.03 -18.26
C PRO A 432 -1.85 -37.25 -18.23
N GLU A 433 -2.45 -38.41 -18.48
CA GLU A 433 -1.70 -39.65 -18.66
C GLU A 433 -0.80 -39.55 -19.89
N VAL A 434 0.44 -40.03 -19.75
CA VAL A 434 1.40 -40.08 -20.84
C VAL A 434 1.80 -41.54 -20.97
N ALA A 435 1.21 -42.21 -21.97
CA ALA A 435 1.66 -43.51 -22.40
C ALA A 435 2.91 -43.33 -23.26
N LEU A 436 4.04 -43.87 -22.81
CA LEU A 436 5.26 -43.99 -23.60
C LEU A 436 5.48 -45.46 -23.94
N GLU A 437 6.02 -45.74 -25.12
CA GLU A 437 6.41 -47.09 -25.51
C GLU A 437 7.89 -47.30 -25.16
N TYR A 438 8.18 -48.34 -24.38
CA TYR A 438 9.52 -48.81 -24.04
C TYR A 438 9.76 -50.16 -24.69
N TYR A 439 10.80 -50.29 -25.49
CA TYR A 439 11.21 -51.57 -26.05
C TYR A 439 12.35 -52.15 -25.22
N ASP A 440 12.14 -53.34 -24.67
CA ASP A 440 13.16 -54.11 -23.95
C ASP A 440 13.91 -55.00 -24.95
N GLU A 441 15.18 -54.71 -25.18
CA GLU A 441 16.04 -55.48 -26.11
C GLU A 441 16.33 -56.90 -25.62
N GLU A 442 16.30 -57.15 -24.31
CA GLU A 442 16.60 -58.46 -23.71
C GLU A 442 15.39 -59.40 -23.78
N LEU A 443 14.18 -58.83 -23.66
CA LEU A 443 12.92 -59.55 -23.77
C LEU A 443 12.33 -59.57 -25.19
N ASP A 444 12.83 -58.70 -26.09
CA ASP A 444 12.29 -58.48 -27.45
C ASP A 444 10.78 -58.12 -27.43
N GLU A 445 10.40 -57.27 -26.46
CA GLU A 445 9.00 -56.88 -26.20
C GLU A 445 8.87 -55.36 -25.99
N THR A 446 7.76 -54.78 -26.45
CA THR A 446 7.39 -53.38 -26.18
C THR A 446 6.38 -53.31 -25.05
N PHE A 447 6.69 -52.50 -24.04
CA PHE A 447 5.86 -52.21 -22.89
C PHE A 447 5.32 -50.78 -22.97
N GLU A 448 4.10 -50.58 -22.52
CA GLU A 448 3.58 -49.25 -22.23
C GLU A 448 4.08 -48.86 -20.83
N ILE A 449 4.84 -47.77 -20.76
CA ILE A 449 5.38 -47.19 -19.53
C ILE A 449 4.82 -45.79 -19.33
N GLY A 450 4.95 -45.24 -18.12
CA GLY A 450 4.39 -43.94 -17.79
C GLY A 450 2.95 -44.00 -17.26
N THR A 451 2.45 -45.18 -16.94
CA THR A 451 1.21 -45.41 -16.22
C THR A 451 1.43 -45.25 -14.71
N THR A 452 0.52 -44.57 -14.02
CA THR A 452 0.62 -44.39 -12.56
C THR A 452 -0.72 -44.73 -11.93
N TYR A 453 -0.69 -45.16 -10.66
CA TYR A 453 -1.92 -45.40 -9.93
C TYR A 453 -2.79 -44.13 -9.86
N VAL A 454 -4.09 -44.33 -10.03
CA VAL A 454 -5.09 -43.28 -9.84
C VAL A 454 -5.30 -43.06 -8.35
N ILE A 455 -4.59 -42.08 -7.81
CA ILE A 455 -4.59 -41.78 -6.37
C ILE A 455 -5.38 -40.50 -6.11
N GLY A 456 -6.53 -40.63 -5.44
CA GLY A 456 -7.44 -39.51 -5.20
C GLY A 456 -8.30 -39.18 -6.41
N THR A 457 -8.79 -37.95 -6.49
CA THR A 457 -9.51 -37.41 -7.65
C THR A 457 -8.93 -36.06 -8.03
N VAL A 458 -9.21 -35.56 -9.23
CA VAL A 458 -8.69 -34.25 -9.65
C VAL A 458 -9.18 -33.18 -8.67
N TYR A 459 -8.28 -32.33 -8.17
CA TYR A 459 -8.70 -31.16 -7.40
C TYR A 459 -9.52 -30.23 -8.31
N PRO A 460 -10.64 -29.67 -7.84
CA PRO A 460 -11.44 -28.72 -8.60
C PRO A 460 -10.62 -27.60 -9.25
N TYR A 461 -9.56 -27.12 -8.59
CA TYR A 461 -8.66 -26.10 -9.15
C TYR A 461 -7.94 -26.55 -10.43
N PHE A 462 -7.70 -27.84 -10.60
CA PHE A 462 -7.05 -28.41 -11.77
C PHE A 462 -8.02 -29.07 -12.77
N GLU A 463 -9.33 -28.95 -12.59
CA GLU A 463 -10.29 -29.42 -13.58
C GLU A 463 -10.11 -28.67 -14.90
N ASN A 464 -9.78 -29.41 -15.97
CA ASN A 464 -9.45 -28.88 -17.29
C ASN A 464 -8.25 -27.93 -17.32
N ALA A 465 -7.39 -27.98 -16.30
CA ALA A 465 -6.20 -27.14 -16.23
C ALA A 465 -5.16 -27.50 -17.29
N SER A 466 -4.54 -26.46 -17.84
CA SER A 466 -3.40 -26.54 -18.74
C SER A 466 -2.10 -26.76 -17.97
N ASN A 467 -1.00 -27.06 -18.68
CA ASN A 467 0.31 -27.21 -18.04
C ASN A 467 0.72 -25.94 -17.27
N SER A 468 0.42 -24.74 -17.80
CA SER A 468 0.79 -23.50 -17.12
C SER A 468 0.18 -23.32 -15.73
N ASP A 469 -0.96 -23.92 -15.45
CA ASP A 469 -1.63 -23.84 -14.13
C ASP A 469 -0.89 -24.67 -13.07
N ARG A 470 -0.07 -25.63 -13.50
CA ARG A 470 0.74 -26.48 -12.62
C ARG A 470 2.13 -25.91 -12.35
N ILE A 471 2.55 -24.86 -13.05
CA ILE A 471 3.85 -24.24 -12.84
C ILE A 471 3.93 -23.68 -11.41
N ALA A 472 5.00 -24.03 -10.69
CA ALA A 472 5.31 -23.50 -9.36
C ALA A 472 6.74 -22.94 -9.34
N LYS A 473 6.96 -21.89 -8.55
CA LYS A 473 8.24 -21.19 -8.48
C LYS A 473 8.98 -21.48 -7.18
N LEU A 474 10.31 -21.47 -7.26
CA LEU A 474 11.19 -21.36 -6.11
C LEU A 474 12.12 -20.17 -6.34
N GLY A 475 11.93 -19.10 -5.56
CA GLY A 475 12.51 -17.79 -5.87
C GLY A 475 11.99 -17.24 -7.20
N ALA A 476 12.88 -16.79 -8.07
CA ALA A 476 12.52 -16.21 -9.37
C ALA A 476 12.28 -17.25 -10.49
N SER A 477 12.53 -18.54 -10.24
CA SER A 477 12.58 -19.58 -11.27
C SER A 477 11.42 -20.58 -11.14
N ASN A 478 10.88 -21.01 -12.27
CA ASN A 478 10.03 -22.20 -12.32
C ASN A 478 10.88 -23.43 -12.01
N PHE A 479 10.34 -24.37 -11.23
CA PHE A 479 11.06 -25.58 -10.85
C PHE A 479 10.16 -26.81 -10.99
N SER A 480 10.77 -27.94 -11.28
CA SER A 480 10.08 -29.22 -11.19
C SER A 480 9.73 -29.52 -9.72
N TYR A 481 8.74 -30.35 -9.44
CA TYR A 481 8.40 -30.71 -8.07
C TYR A 481 7.79 -32.10 -7.91
N TRP A 482 8.00 -32.66 -6.72
CA TRP A 482 7.57 -34.01 -6.39
C TRP A 482 6.05 -34.17 -6.35
N THR A 483 5.62 -35.38 -6.73
CA THR A 483 4.26 -35.87 -6.51
C THR A 483 4.33 -37.25 -5.87
N ARG A 484 3.28 -37.64 -5.13
CA ARG A 484 3.19 -38.97 -4.48
C ARG A 484 2.63 -40.06 -5.41
N SER A 485 3.11 -40.07 -6.65
CA SER A 485 2.65 -40.97 -7.71
C SER A 485 3.77 -41.93 -8.12
N PRO A 486 3.86 -43.13 -7.51
CA PRO A 486 4.71 -44.21 -8.02
C PRO A 486 4.20 -44.72 -9.38
N GLU A 487 5.09 -45.28 -10.19
CA GLU A 487 4.67 -46.05 -11.37
C GLU A 487 3.96 -47.35 -10.96
N ASP A 488 3.07 -47.85 -11.81
CA ASP A 488 2.22 -49.01 -11.51
C ASP A 488 2.84 -50.38 -11.83
N TRP A 489 4.06 -50.43 -12.36
CA TRP A 489 4.68 -51.67 -12.81
C TRP A 489 6.21 -51.77 -12.59
N LEU A 490 6.99 -50.68 -12.61
CA LEU A 490 8.45 -50.73 -12.47
C LEU A 490 9.00 -50.14 -11.16
N LYS A 491 10.20 -50.62 -10.81
CA LYS A 491 10.85 -50.46 -9.51
C LYS A 491 11.72 -49.21 -9.35
N ASP A 492 11.80 -48.32 -10.34
CA ASP A 492 12.72 -47.17 -10.32
C ASP A 492 12.18 -45.94 -11.09
N ILE A 493 10.87 -45.88 -11.35
CA ILE A 493 10.26 -44.77 -12.10
C ILE A 493 9.49 -43.85 -11.15
N VAL A 494 9.80 -42.56 -11.25
CA VAL A 494 9.15 -41.51 -10.47
C VAL A 494 8.37 -40.57 -11.36
N HIS A 495 7.21 -40.16 -10.86
CA HIS A 495 6.41 -39.13 -11.48
C HIS A 495 6.50 -37.80 -10.71
N CYS A 496 6.60 -36.73 -11.48
CA CYS A 496 6.69 -35.37 -10.96
C CYS A 496 6.02 -34.39 -11.94
N ILE A 497 5.98 -33.12 -11.57
CA ILE A 497 5.64 -32.03 -12.49
C ILE A 497 6.93 -31.33 -12.90
N LEU A 498 7.10 -31.08 -14.19
CA LEU A 498 8.24 -30.38 -14.76
C LEU A 498 8.11 -28.85 -14.59
N ASN A 499 9.20 -28.13 -14.83
CA ASN A 499 9.23 -26.66 -14.74
C ASN A 499 8.34 -25.92 -15.77
N ASP A 500 7.83 -26.63 -16.78
CA ASP A 500 6.82 -26.16 -17.73
C ASP A 500 5.38 -26.58 -17.35
N GLY A 501 5.24 -27.27 -16.21
CA GLY A 501 3.98 -27.76 -15.67
C GLY A 501 3.42 -29.02 -16.33
N SER A 502 4.16 -29.63 -17.25
CA SER A 502 3.83 -30.95 -17.80
C SER A 502 4.21 -32.07 -16.83
N ARG A 503 3.67 -33.27 -17.07
CA ARG A 503 4.05 -34.48 -16.33
C ARG A 503 5.47 -34.91 -16.71
N GLY A 504 6.32 -35.08 -15.71
CA GLY A 504 7.64 -35.69 -15.84
C GLY A 504 7.62 -37.17 -15.49
N ILE A 505 8.37 -37.97 -16.25
CA ILE A 505 8.65 -39.38 -15.97
C ILE A 505 10.17 -39.51 -15.96
N TYR A 506 10.74 -39.99 -14.86
CA TYR A 506 12.19 -40.18 -14.74
C TYR A 506 12.52 -41.63 -14.35
N TRP A 507 13.55 -42.18 -14.98
CA TRP A 507 14.08 -43.52 -14.73
C TRP A 507 15.62 -43.52 -14.66
N ASP A 508 16.15 -44.53 -13.97
CA ASP A 508 17.55 -45.02 -13.94
C ASP A 508 18.63 -44.00 -13.54
N GLU A 509 19.00 -43.04 -14.39
CA GLU A 509 20.15 -42.13 -14.18
C GLU A 509 19.79 -40.63 -14.07
N ASN A 510 18.53 -40.24 -14.30
CA ASN A 510 18.17 -38.83 -14.51
C ASN A 510 17.66 -38.11 -13.25
N LEU A 511 16.68 -38.71 -12.55
CA LEU A 511 16.12 -38.17 -11.31
C LEU A 511 15.46 -39.33 -10.54
N GLN A 512 16.04 -39.74 -9.43
CA GLN A 512 15.46 -40.75 -8.54
C GLN A 512 14.78 -40.05 -7.35
N ALA A 513 13.91 -40.75 -6.62
CA ALA A 513 13.33 -40.21 -5.38
C ALA A 513 14.40 -39.76 -4.34
N LYS A 514 15.66 -40.20 -4.53
CA LYS A 514 16.85 -39.81 -3.77
C LYS A 514 17.36 -38.40 -4.07
N ASP A 515 17.07 -37.89 -5.25
CA ASP A 515 17.50 -36.57 -5.68
C ASP A 515 16.66 -35.49 -5.00
N ASN A 516 17.13 -34.24 -5.11
CA ASN A 516 16.40 -33.10 -4.60
C ASN A 516 15.54 -32.50 -5.69
N ASN A 517 14.26 -32.30 -5.40
CA ASN A 517 13.33 -31.64 -6.29
C ASN A 517 12.44 -30.69 -5.49
N GLY A 518 11.70 -29.82 -6.19
CA GLY A 518 10.77 -28.89 -5.56
C GLY A 518 9.73 -29.60 -4.69
N VAL A 519 9.33 -28.94 -3.59
CA VAL A 519 8.27 -29.43 -2.71
C VAL A 519 7.10 -28.44 -2.71
N ARG A 520 5.93 -28.92 -3.14
CA ARG A 520 4.68 -28.16 -3.19
C ARG A 520 3.67 -28.76 -2.20
N PRO A 521 3.71 -28.35 -0.92
CA PRO A 521 2.84 -28.92 0.10
C PRO A 521 1.38 -28.51 -0.09
N ALA A 522 0.50 -29.37 0.41
CA ALA A 522 -0.90 -29.14 0.65
C ALA A 522 -1.24 -29.42 2.13
N VAL A 523 -2.25 -28.72 2.62
CA VAL A 523 -2.83 -28.89 3.96
C VAL A 523 -4.35 -28.86 3.86
N ASN A 524 -5.04 -29.54 4.76
CA ASN A 524 -6.48 -29.35 4.94
C ASN A 524 -6.73 -28.48 6.17
N ILE A 525 -7.55 -27.46 6.02
CA ILE A 525 -7.89 -26.50 7.07
C ILE A 525 -9.36 -26.69 7.47
N ALA A 526 -9.65 -26.51 8.77
CA ALA A 526 -11.01 -26.54 9.29
C ALA A 526 -11.92 -25.59 8.49
N PRO A 527 -13.12 -26.04 8.09
CA PRO A 527 -13.96 -25.24 7.18
C PRO A 527 -14.43 -23.93 7.82
N ASP A 528 -14.54 -23.87 9.14
CA ASP A 528 -14.92 -22.70 9.93
C ASP A 528 -13.77 -21.74 10.23
N THR A 529 -12.52 -22.05 9.81
CA THR A 529 -11.40 -21.10 9.93
C THR A 529 -11.75 -19.78 9.25
N LEU A 530 -11.58 -18.69 9.98
CA LEU A 530 -11.98 -17.36 9.54
C LEU A 530 -10.94 -16.76 8.60
N VAL A 531 -11.41 -16.12 7.53
CA VAL A 531 -10.59 -15.32 6.63
C VAL A 531 -11.18 -13.91 6.48
N SER A 532 -10.41 -12.97 5.94
CA SER A 532 -10.96 -11.68 5.51
C SER A 532 -12.13 -11.89 4.54
N GLY A 533 -13.06 -10.95 4.50
CA GLY A 533 -14.24 -10.99 3.64
C GLY A 533 -14.00 -10.35 2.27
N ILE A 534 -12.90 -9.60 2.14
CA ILE A 534 -12.32 -9.17 0.86
C ILE A 534 -10.82 -9.49 0.82
N PRO A 535 -10.24 -9.74 -0.37
CA PRO A 535 -8.81 -9.96 -0.50
C PRO A 535 -8.01 -8.67 -0.27
N ASN A 536 -6.75 -8.81 0.13
CA ASN A 536 -5.78 -7.72 0.29
C ASN A 536 -5.25 -7.22 -1.07
N GLU A 537 -4.31 -6.27 -1.04
CA GLU A 537 -3.72 -5.67 -2.25
C GLU A 537 -3.02 -6.68 -3.18
N ASN A 538 -2.63 -7.85 -2.67
CA ASN A 538 -2.03 -8.94 -3.43
C ASN A 538 -3.06 -9.96 -3.94
N GLY A 539 -4.35 -9.69 -3.75
CA GLY A 539 -5.45 -10.59 -4.13
C GLY A 539 -5.62 -11.79 -3.20
N ALA A 540 -5.03 -11.77 -2.01
CA ALA A 540 -5.13 -12.87 -1.04
C ALA A 540 -6.01 -12.52 0.16
N TYR A 541 -6.83 -13.48 0.59
CA TYR A 541 -7.59 -13.41 1.82
C TYR A 541 -6.68 -13.73 3.02
N GLU A 542 -6.82 -13.00 4.12
CA GLU A 542 -5.97 -13.18 5.29
C GLU A 542 -6.66 -14.07 6.32
N ILE A 543 -5.96 -15.10 6.82
CA ILE A 543 -6.48 -15.96 7.91
C ILE A 543 -6.45 -15.19 9.22
N PHE A 544 -7.53 -15.33 10.00
CA PHE A 544 -7.64 -14.79 11.35
C PHE A 544 -7.94 -15.89 12.36
N TYR A 545 -7.40 -15.72 13.55
CA TYR A 545 -7.68 -16.55 14.71
C TYR A 545 -8.43 -15.72 15.75
N GLU A 546 -9.27 -16.39 16.54
CA GLU A 546 -10.01 -15.76 17.64
C GLU A 546 -9.14 -15.47 18.86
#